data_AF-A0A929EQA4-F1
#
_entry.id   AF-A0A929EQA4-F1
#
_cell.length_a   1.000
_cell.length_b   1.000
_cell.length_c   1.000
_cell.angle_alpha   90.00
_cell.angle_beta   90.00
_cell.angle_gamma   90.00
#
_symmetry.space_group_name_H-M   'P 1'
#
loop_
_entity.id
_entity.type
_entity.pdbx_description
1 polymer ?
#
loop_
_entity_poly.entity_id
_entity_poly.type
_entity_poly.pdbx_seq_one_letter_code
_entity_poly.pdbx_strand_id
1 'polypeptide(L)' 'MATKKIVIFDTTLRDGEQVPGAKLNAKQKLEIALQLERLGVNVIEAGFPCSSPGDAQAVKMVAREVRKPIIAG' A
#
# COMPACT_ATOMS: atom_id res chain seq x y z
N MET A 1 7.60 -7.38 32.00
CA MET A 1 8.07 -7.98 30.74
C MET A 1 8.01 -6.92 29.66
N ALA A 2 9.05 -6.77 28.84
CA ALA A 2 8.98 -5.87 27.69
C ALA A 2 8.02 -6.46 26.65
N THR A 3 7.01 -5.70 26.26
CA THR A 3 6.07 -6.09 25.21
C THR A 3 6.79 -6.06 23.86
N LYS A 4 6.86 -7.20 23.18
CA LYS A 4 7.45 -7.29 21.84
C LYS A 4 6.53 -6.57 20.86
N LYS A 5 6.99 -5.47 20.26
CA LYS A 5 6.23 -4.76 19.24
C LYS A 5 6.22 -5.59 17.95
N ILE A 6 5.03 -5.97 17.49
CA ILE A 6 4.83 -6.61 16.18
C ILE A 6 4.54 -5.51 15.16
N VAL A 7 5.16 -5.62 13.98
CA VAL A 7 4.96 -4.70 12.87
C VAL A 7 4.28 -5.48 11.75
N ILE A 8 3.13 -4.99 11.30
CA ILE A 8 2.39 -5.53 10.16
C ILE A 8 2.78 -4.74 8.91
N PHE A 9 3.41 -5.45 7.97
CA PHE A 9 3.77 -4.94 6.65
C PHE A 9 2.82 -5.57 5.64
N ASP A 10 1.94 -4.76 5.06
CA ASP A 10 0.93 -5.22 4.10
C ASP A 10 1.42 -5.01 2.66
N THR A 11 1.38 -6.07 1.86
CA THR A 11 1.81 -6.08 0.45
C THR A 11 0.65 -6.21 -0.54
N THR A 12 -0.59 -5.99 -0.10
CA THR A 12 -1.79 -6.19 -0.94
C THR A 12 -1.74 -5.36 -2.23
N LEU A 13 -1.22 -4.13 -2.17
CA LEU A 13 -1.20 -3.21 -3.30
C LEU A 13 -0.02 -3.40 -4.27
N ARG A 14 0.92 -4.30 -3.96
CA ARG A 14 2.09 -4.59 -4.79
C ARG A 14 2.16 -6.07 -5.15
N ASP A 15 2.23 -6.95 -4.15
CA ASP A 15 2.38 -8.39 -4.39
C ASP A 15 1.01 -9.02 -4.68
N GLY A 16 -0.02 -8.58 -3.95
CA GLY A 16 -1.40 -9.01 -4.17
C GLY A 16 -1.93 -8.67 -5.57
N GLU A 17 -1.58 -7.49 -6.11
CA GLU A 17 -2.02 -7.10 -7.46
C GLU A 17 -1.36 -7.86 -8.62
N GLN A 18 -0.28 -8.62 -8.35
CA GLN A 18 0.42 -9.41 -9.38
C GLN A 18 -0.33 -10.70 -9.74
N VAL A 19 -1.35 -11.06 -8.95
CA VAL A 19 -2.22 -12.20 -9.26
C VAL A 19 -3.00 -11.92 -10.56
N PRO A 20 -3.07 -12.89 -11.50
CA PRO A 20 -3.88 -12.74 -12.70
C PRO A 20 -5.34 -12.35 -12.38
N GLY A 21 -5.81 -11.27 -12.99
CA GLY A 21 -7.16 -10.74 -12.76
C GLY A 21 -7.30 -9.79 -11.55
N ALA A 22 -6.24 -9.57 -10.76
CA ALA A 22 -6.25 -8.69 -9.60
C ALA A 22 -5.60 -7.31 -9.85
N LYS A 23 -5.33 -6.95 -11.11
CA LYS A 23 -4.74 -5.66 -11.50
C LYS A 23 -5.56 -4.49 -10.94
N LEU A 24 -4.91 -3.62 -10.15
CA LEU A 24 -5.55 -2.45 -9.56
C LEU A 24 -5.19 -1.19 -10.33
N ASN A 25 -6.17 -0.30 -10.52
CA ASN A 25 -5.90 1.07 -10.96
C ASN A 25 -5.58 1.99 -9.76
N ALA A 26 -5.10 3.21 -10.03
CA ALA A 26 -4.70 4.15 -8.97
C ALA A 26 -5.82 4.47 -7.95
N LYS A 27 -7.08 4.57 -8.40
CA LYS A 27 -8.22 4.85 -7.51
C LYS A 27 -8.52 3.66 -6.60
N GLN A 28 -8.50 2.44 -7.16
CA GLN A 28 -8.69 1.21 -6.40
C GLN A 28 -7.56 1.01 -5.38
N LYS A 29 -6.31 1.28 -5.77
CA LYS A 29 -5.16 1.27 -4.85
C LYS A 29 -5.37 2.23 -3.69
N LEU A 30 -5.80 3.46 -3.96
CA LEU A 30 -6.09 4.45 -2.92
C LEU A 30 -7.22 4.00 -1.99
N GLU A 31 -8.32 3.48 -2.54
CA GLU A 31 -9.46 3.00 -1.77
C GLU A 31 -9.05 1.88 -0.78
N ILE A 32 -8.31 0.90 -1.27
CA ILE A 32 -7.80 -0.20 -0.44
C ILE A 32 -6.77 0.33 0.58
N ALA A 33 -5.88 1.25 0.20
CA ALA A 33 -4.90 1.84 1.11
C ALA A 33 -5.58 2.55 2.30
N LEU A 34 -6.68 3.25 2.06
CA LEU A 34 -7.49 3.87 3.13
C LEU A 34 -8.16 2.83 4.04
N GLN A 35 -8.55 1.67 3.50
CA GLN A 35 -9.04 0.56 4.35
C GLN A 35 -7.91 -0.07 5.17
N LEU A 36 -6.73 -0.26 4.60
CA LEU A 36 -5.55 -0.76 5.31
C LEU A 36 -5.12 0.20 6.44
N GLU A 37 -5.19 1.52 6.19
CA GLU A 37 -5.00 2.53 7.22
C GLU A 37 -6.02 2.40 8.36
N ARG A 38 -7.30 2.20 8.03
CA ARG A 38 -8.37 1.99 9.03
C ARG A 38 -8.17 0.69 9.81
N LEU A 39 -7.68 -0.36 9.17
CA LEU A 39 -7.33 -1.64 9.80
C LEU A 39 -6.15 -1.48 10.78
N GLY A 40 -5.30 -0.48 10.58
CA GLY A 40 -4.20 -0.15 11.49
C GLY A 40 -2.92 -0.92 11.19
N VAL A 41 -2.68 -1.29 9.93
CA VAL A 41 -1.38 -1.83 9.50
C VAL A 41 -0.27 -0.80 9.72
N ASN A 42 0.97 -1.24 9.90
CA ASN A 42 2.08 -0.34 10.18
C ASN A 42 2.76 0.18 8.92
N VAL A 43 2.82 -0.66 7.89
CA VAL A 43 3.43 -0.34 6.59
C VAL A 43 2.53 -0.84 5.47
N ILE A 44 2.40 -0.05 4.41
CA ILE A 44 1.74 -0.44 3.16
C ILE A 44 2.77 -0.36 2.04
N GLU A 45 3.01 -1.47 1.33
CA GLU A 45 3.74 -1.49 0.06
C GLU A 45 2.78 -1.09 -1.07
N ALA A 46 2.83 0.18 -1.48
CA ALA A 46 1.82 0.80 -2.35
C ALA A 46 1.96 0.46 -3.85
N GLY A 47 3.04 -0.22 -4.24
CA GLY A 47 3.34 -0.57 -5.62
C GLY A 47 4.85 -0.61 -5.85
N PHE A 48 5.25 -0.54 -7.13
CA PHE A 48 6.66 -0.45 -7.53
C PHE A 48 6.85 0.71 -8.53
N PRO A 49 7.19 1.94 -8.09
CA PRO A 49 7.22 3.16 -8.93
C PRO A 49 8.09 3.05 -10.18
N CYS A 50 9.13 2.21 -10.14
CA CYS A 50 10.03 2.02 -11.28
C CYS A 50 9.44 1.17 -12.41
N SER A 51 8.31 0.49 -12.20
CA SER A 51 7.69 -0.38 -13.21
C SER A 51 7.07 0.42 -14.36
N SER A 52 6.40 1.53 -14.06
CA SER A 52 5.65 2.33 -15.04
C SER A 52 5.28 3.71 -14.50
N PRO A 53 5.02 4.70 -15.37
CA PRO A 53 4.49 6.01 -14.95
C PRO A 53 3.15 5.90 -14.18
N GLY A 54 2.32 4.91 -14.53
CA GLY A 54 1.04 4.66 -13.86
C GLY A 54 1.21 4.19 -12.42
N ASP A 55 2.15 3.28 -12.17
CA ASP A 55 2.48 2.83 -10.82
C ASP A 55 3.14 3.94 -10.00
N ALA A 56 4.05 4.72 -10.60
CA ALA A 56 4.63 5.89 -9.95
C ALA A 56 3.55 6.90 -9.52
N GLN A 57 2.55 7.15 -10.38
CA GLN A 57 1.43 8.04 -10.05
C GLN A 57 0.55 7.45 -8.94
N ALA A 58 0.28 6.14 -8.95
CA ALA A 58 -0.50 5.49 -7.92
C ALA A 58 0.19 5.53 -6.55
N VAL A 59 1.49 5.19 -6.48
CA VAL A 59 2.27 5.28 -5.23
C VAL A 59 2.30 6.71 -4.71
N LYS A 60 2.51 7.70 -5.58
CA LYS A 60 2.48 9.12 -5.20
C LYS A 60 1.11 9.56 -4.68
N MET A 61 0.01 9.03 -5.23
CA MET A 61 -1.33 9.32 -4.76
C MET A 61 -1.56 8.72 -3.37
N VAL A 62 -1.24 7.44 -3.17
CA VAL A 62 -1.34 6.79 -1.85
C VAL A 62 -0.52 7.52 -0.79
N ALA A 63 0.74 7.87 -1.11
CA ALA A 63 1.63 8.59 -0.20
C ALA A 63 1.15 10.00 0.19
N ARG A 64 0.27 10.62 -0.59
CA ARG A 64 -0.30 11.95 -0.29
C ARG A 64 -1.54 11.87 0.60
N GLU A 65 -2.37 10.87 0.38
CA GLU A 65 -3.69 10.78 1.02
C GLU A 65 -3.66 9.96 2.32
N VAL A 66 -2.85 8.91 2.39
CA VAL A 66 -2.72 8.04 3.56
C VAL A 66 -1.73 8.65 4.56
N ARG A 67 -2.09 8.68 5.86
CA ARG A 67 -1.40 9.46 6.88
C ARG A 67 -0.84 8.65 8.04
N LYS A 68 -1.44 7.53 8.42
CA LYS A 68 -1.05 6.76 9.61
C LYS A 68 0.06 5.71 9.35
N PRO A 69 -0.06 4.79 8.38
CA PRO A 69 1.00 3.83 8.09
C PRO A 69 2.18 4.48 7.36
N ILE A 70 3.34 3.84 7.45
CA ILE A 70 4.48 4.16 6.58
C ILE A 70 4.14 3.66 5.17
N ILE A 71 4.39 4.49 4.16
CA ILE A 71 4.21 4.11 2.76
C ILE A 71 5.56 3.69 2.17
N ALA A 72 5.63 2.44 1.72
CA ALA A 72 6.75 1.89 0.95
C ALA A 72 6.35 1.83 -0.54
N GLY A 73 7.31 2.06 -1.44
CA GLY A 73 7.14 1.97 -2.88
C GLY A 73 8.46 1.60 -3.53
#